data_AF-A0A1M7JMP9-F1
#
_entry.id   AF-A0A1M7JMP9-F1
#
_cell.length_a   1.000
_cell.length_b   1.000
_cell.length_c   1.000
_cell.angle_alpha   90.00
_cell.angle_beta   90.00
_cell.angle_gamma   90.00
#
_symmetry.space_group_name_H-M   'P 1'
#
loop_
_entity.id
_entity.type
_entity.pdbx_description
1 polymer ?
#
loop_
_entity_poly.entity_id
_entity_poly.type
_entity_poly.pdbx_seq_one_letter_code
_entity_poly.pdbx_strand_id
1 'polypeptide(L)'
;MKTKKVKFIKLAAAFAVIALSVLFWFIANKLYSENYIENLEENCTGISDLSNYIDYNMLSSDMKKYISERDFKFSTDEEKYEFCNKYRSLNYIYDARGNWKNIYPTDKMGNLFDILKEDITVNGTTYTIYVSLIFKTRPFLTTQIVDLDTGITVKQA
;
A
#
# COMPACT_ATOMS: atom_id res chain seq x y z
N MET A 1 54.79 0.52 -10.81
CA MET A 1 53.61 0.68 -11.71
C MET A 1 52.59 -0.46 -11.58
N LYS A 2 53.01 -1.74 -11.53
CA LYS A 2 52.11 -2.91 -11.38
C LYS A 2 51.23 -2.88 -10.12
N THR A 3 51.77 -2.49 -8.96
CA THR A 3 51.02 -2.38 -7.69
C THR A 3 49.93 -1.31 -7.69
N LYS A 4 50.12 -0.18 -8.38
CA LYS A 4 49.08 0.86 -8.51
C LYS A 4 47.92 0.37 -9.41
N LYS A 5 48.22 -0.35 -10.49
CA LYS A 5 47.20 -0.97 -11.37
C LYS A 5 46.35 -2.02 -10.65
N VAL A 6 46.98 -2.89 -9.85
CA VAL A 6 46.25 -3.90 -9.05
C VAL A 6 45.34 -3.26 -8.01
N LYS A 7 45.79 -2.19 -7.33
CA LYS A 7 44.94 -1.42 -6.39
C LYS A 7 43.74 -0.79 -7.09
N PHE A 8 43.93 -0.25 -8.29
CA PHE A 8 42.85 0.34 -9.09
C PHE A 8 41.82 -0.72 -9.54
N ILE A 9 42.27 -1.89 -9.98
CA ILE A 9 41.37 -3.01 -10.35
C ILE A 9 40.56 -3.50 -9.15
N LYS A 10 41.18 -3.63 -7.97
CA LYS A 10 40.47 -4.00 -6.74
C LYS A 10 39.41 -2.96 -6.36
N LEU A 11 39.73 -1.67 -6.50
CA LEU A 11 38.79 -0.58 -6.23
C LEU A 11 37.62 -0.59 -7.23
N ALA A 12 37.89 -0.79 -8.51
CA ALA A 12 36.87 -0.91 -9.54
C ALA A 12 35.96 -2.13 -9.31
N ALA A 13 36.54 -3.27 -8.94
CA ALA A 13 35.79 -4.47 -8.59
C ALA A 13 34.91 -4.25 -7.34
N ALA A 14 35.44 -3.61 -6.30
CA ALA A 14 34.66 -3.27 -5.11
C ALA A 14 33.49 -2.32 -5.44
N PHE A 15 33.72 -1.30 -6.28
CA PHE A 15 32.67 -0.40 -6.73
C PHE A 15 31.60 -1.12 -7.56
N ALA A 16 32.00 -2.03 -8.44
CA ALA A 16 31.09 -2.85 -9.23
C ALA A 16 30.22 -3.75 -8.34
N VAL A 17 30.80 -4.37 -7.30
CA VAL A 17 30.03 -5.18 -6.33
C VAL A 17 29.00 -4.32 -5.60
N ILE A 18 29.38 -3.14 -5.11
CA ILE A 18 28.45 -2.23 -4.44
C ILE A 18 27.32 -1.81 -5.38
N ALA A 19 27.64 -1.42 -6.62
CA ALA A 19 26.64 -1.03 -7.61
C ALA A 19 25.67 -2.18 -7.93
N LEU A 20 26.17 -3.41 -8.09
CA LEU A 20 25.34 -4.59 -8.30
C LEU A 20 24.48 -4.92 -7.08
N SER A 21 25.00 -4.79 -5.86
CA SER A 21 24.22 -4.97 -4.63
C SER A 21 23.09 -3.96 -4.51
N VAL A 22 23.34 -2.69 -4.84
CA VAL A 22 22.30 -1.64 -4.83
C VAL A 22 21.23 -1.92 -5.88
N LEU A 23 21.62 -2.31 -7.10
CA LEU A 23 20.68 -2.66 -8.16
C LEU A 23 19.84 -3.89 -7.79
N PHE A 24 20.48 -4.94 -7.28
CA PHE A 24 19.81 -6.15 -6.81
C PHE A 24 18.80 -5.81 -5.71
N TRP A 25 19.21 -4.98 -4.74
CA TRP A 25 18.33 -4.53 -3.67
C TRP A 25 17.11 -3.79 -4.22
N PHE A 26 17.30 -2.87 -5.17
CA PHE A 26 16.19 -2.15 -5.80
C PHE A 26 15.19 -3.09 -6.48
N ILE A 27 15.70 -4.05 -7.27
CA ILE A 27 14.86 -5.03 -7.97
C ILE A 27 14.11 -5.92 -6.96
N ALA A 28 14.80 -6.41 -5.93
CA ALA A 28 14.22 -7.27 -4.92
C ALA A 28 13.08 -6.58 -4.16
N ASN A 29 13.22 -5.29 -3.81
CA ASN A 29 12.13 -4.53 -3.17
C ASN A 29 10.92 -4.39 -4.08
N LYS A 30 11.15 -4.11 -5.37
CA LYS A 30 10.07 -3.96 -6.33
C LYS A 30 9.28 -5.27 -6.46
N LEU A 31 9.98 -6.38 -6.68
CA LEU A 31 9.36 -7.71 -6.78
C LEU A 31 8.64 -8.12 -5.50
N TYR A 32 9.19 -7.78 -4.33
CA TYR A 32 8.51 -8.05 -3.07
C TYR A 32 7.17 -7.31 -2.96
N SER A 33 7.15 -6.02 -3.28
CA SER A 33 5.91 -5.26 -3.29
C SER A 33 4.93 -5.75 -4.35
N GLU A 34 5.40 -6.07 -5.56
CA GLU A 34 4.55 -6.65 -6.62
C GLU A 34 3.89 -7.94 -6.14
N ASN A 35 4.68 -8.90 -5.64
CA ASN A 35 4.17 -10.17 -5.14
C ASN A 35 3.24 -10.01 -3.92
N TYR A 36 3.52 -9.05 -3.04
CA TYR A 36 2.62 -8.74 -1.92
C TYR A 36 1.25 -8.23 -2.42
N ILE A 37 1.26 -7.35 -3.43
CA ILE A 37 0.05 -6.78 -4.02
C ILE A 37 -0.72 -7.82 -4.83
N GLU A 38 -0.03 -8.64 -5.63
CA GLU A 38 -0.65 -9.76 -6.35
C GLU A 38 -1.31 -10.74 -5.36
N ASN A 39 -0.64 -11.07 -4.26
CA ASN A 39 -1.22 -11.93 -3.23
C ASN A 39 -2.45 -11.29 -2.54
N LEU A 40 -2.44 -9.97 -2.33
CA LEU A 40 -3.61 -9.23 -1.85
C LEU A 40 -4.76 -9.29 -2.86
N GLU A 41 -4.49 -9.04 -4.14
CA GLU A 41 -5.48 -9.06 -5.22
C GLU A 41 -6.11 -10.45 -5.42
N GLU A 42 -5.32 -11.51 -5.34
CA GLU A 42 -5.78 -12.88 -5.55
C GLU A 42 -6.56 -13.47 -4.36
N ASN A 43 -6.23 -13.06 -3.13
CA ASN A 43 -6.70 -13.75 -1.91
C ASN A 43 -7.53 -12.89 -0.96
N CYS A 44 -7.63 -11.57 -1.16
CA CYS A 44 -8.54 -10.74 -0.39
C CYS A 44 -9.97 -10.94 -0.89
N THR A 45 -10.91 -11.21 0.02
CA THR A 45 -12.32 -11.46 -0.37
C THR A 45 -13.29 -10.36 0.07
N GLY A 46 -12.81 -9.32 0.77
CA GLY A 46 -13.60 -8.18 1.19
C GLY A 46 -12.84 -7.26 2.14
N ILE A 47 -13.48 -6.18 2.62
CA ILE A 47 -12.83 -5.19 3.49
C ILE A 47 -12.38 -5.82 4.82
N SER A 48 -13.13 -6.78 5.37
CA SER A 48 -12.75 -7.49 6.61
C SER A 48 -11.41 -8.21 6.50
N ASP A 49 -11.11 -8.77 5.33
CA ASP A 49 -9.89 -9.51 5.07
C ASP A 49 -8.65 -8.61 5.01
N LEU A 50 -8.82 -7.29 4.80
CA LEU A 50 -7.69 -6.35 4.77
C LEU A 50 -6.83 -6.47 6.02
N SER A 51 -7.43 -6.74 7.19
CA SER A 51 -6.70 -6.93 8.46
C SER A 51 -5.64 -8.05 8.42
N ASN A 52 -5.76 -9.02 7.50
CA ASN A 52 -4.77 -10.09 7.30
C ASN A 52 -3.58 -9.65 6.43
N TYR A 53 -3.73 -8.56 5.69
CA TYR A 53 -2.73 -8.09 4.72
C TYR A 53 -2.11 -6.77 5.16
N ILE A 54 -2.88 -5.83 5.69
CA ILE A 54 -2.45 -4.48 6.04
C ILE A 54 -2.42 -4.27 7.54
N ASP A 55 -1.39 -3.57 8.01
CA ASP A 55 -1.23 -3.15 9.41
C ASP A 55 -1.07 -1.63 9.50
N TYR A 56 -1.41 -1.04 10.64
CA TYR A 56 -1.20 0.40 10.88
C TYR A 56 0.24 0.84 10.62
N ASN A 57 1.23 -0.03 10.86
CA ASN A 57 2.63 0.24 10.60
C ASN A 57 2.99 0.35 9.13
N MET A 58 2.13 -0.11 8.23
CA MET A 58 2.28 0.08 6.79
C MET A 58 1.90 1.50 6.36
N LEU A 59 1.11 2.24 7.14
CA LEU A 59 0.79 3.63 6.84
C LEU A 59 2.06 4.50 6.82
N SER A 60 2.15 5.39 5.84
CA SER A 60 3.19 6.40 5.79
C SER A 60 3.14 7.32 7.00
N SER A 61 4.29 7.88 7.38
CA SER A 61 4.37 8.82 8.50
C SER A 61 3.45 10.03 8.31
N ASP A 62 3.17 10.42 7.07
CA ASP A 62 2.21 11.47 6.76
C ASP A 62 0.77 10.98 6.93
N MET A 63 0.43 9.78 6.45
CA MET A 63 -0.89 9.17 6.66
C MET A 63 -1.23 8.98 8.14
N LYS A 64 -0.25 8.59 8.96
CA LYS A 64 -0.40 8.43 10.42
C LYS A 64 -0.76 9.73 11.15
N LYS A 65 -0.56 10.91 10.54
CA LYS A 65 -1.01 12.20 11.11
C LYS A 65 -2.52 12.39 11.00
N TYR A 66 -3.16 11.70 10.06
CA TYR A 66 -4.58 11.82 9.78
C TYR A 66 -5.36 10.62 10.32
N ILE A 67 -4.77 9.41 10.24
CA ILE A 67 -5.42 8.17 10.66
C ILE A 67 -4.81 7.71 11.98
N SER A 68 -5.66 7.54 13.00
CA SER A 68 -5.22 6.97 14.28
C SER A 68 -5.25 5.45 14.25
N GLU A 69 -4.33 4.81 14.97
CA GLU A 69 -4.23 3.35 15.07
C GLU A 69 -5.53 2.71 15.59
N ARG A 70 -6.22 3.40 16.52
CA ARG A 70 -7.47 2.90 17.10
C ARG A 70 -8.61 2.81 16.08
N ASP A 71 -8.59 3.67 15.06
CA ASP A 71 -9.62 3.70 14.02
C ASP A 71 -9.30 2.74 12.87
N PHE A 72 -8.06 2.29 12.71
CA PHE A 72 -7.63 1.48 11.57
C PHE A 72 -8.05 0.01 11.73
N LYS A 73 -9.35 -0.23 11.69
CA LYS A 73 -10.01 -1.52 11.90
C LYS A 73 -11.13 -1.73 10.88
N PHE A 74 -11.37 -3.00 10.54
CA PHE A 74 -12.21 -3.37 9.41
C PHE A 74 -13.06 -4.64 9.67
N SER A 75 -13.09 -5.15 10.90
CA SER A 75 -13.59 -6.51 11.15
C SER A 75 -15.12 -6.61 11.10
N THR A 76 -15.84 -5.61 11.61
CA THR A 76 -17.33 -5.59 11.62
C THR A 76 -17.91 -4.51 10.71
N ASP A 77 -19.19 -4.64 10.36
CA ASP A 77 -19.92 -3.63 9.55
C ASP A 77 -19.89 -2.25 10.22
N GLU A 78 -20.05 -2.18 11.54
CA GLU A 78 -19.94 -0.92 12.29
C GLU A 78 -18.53 -0.33 12.22
N GLU A 79 -17.49 -1.14 12.38
CA GLU A 79 -16.10 -0.65 12.30
C GLU A 79 -15.78 -0.11 10.90
N LYS A 80 -16.20 -0.83 9.85
CA LYS A 80 -16.01 -0.39 8.46
C LYS A 80 -16.78 0.89 8.16
N TYR A 81 -18.03 0.97 8.63
CA TYR A 81 -18.86 2.17 8.51
C TYR A 81 -18.21 3.36 9.20
N GLU A 82 -17.78 3.20 10.45
CA GLU A 82 -17.17 4.26 11.23
C GLU A 82 -15.87 4.75 10.57
N PHE A 83 -15.03 3.82 10.11
CA PHE A 83 -13.81 4.14 9.38
C PHE A 83 -14.10 4.94 8.11
N CYS A 84 -14.95 4.41 7.23
CA CYS A 84 -15.28 5.07 5.97
C CYS A 84 -15.97 6.42 6.20
N ASN A 85 -16.91 6.50 7.13
CA ASN A 85 -17.60 7.75 7.43
C ASN A 85 -16.67 8.82 8.02
N LYS A 86 -15.71 8.42 8.86
CA LYS A 86 -14.72 9.33 9.45
C LYS A 86 -13.73 9.86 8.41
N TYR A 87 -13.30 9.02 7.47
CA TYR A 87 -12.24 9.34 6.51
C TYR A 87 -12.73 9.62 5.08
N ARG A 88 -14.04 9.63 4.81
CA ARG A 88 -14.63 9.94 3.48
C ARG A 88 -14.29 11.31 2.89
N SER A 89 -13.78 12.21 3.72
CA SER A 89 -13.41 13.58 3.33
C SER A 89 -11.91 13.81 3.48
N LEU A 90 -11.13 12.74 3.65
CA LEU A 90 -9.69 12.81 3.69
C LEU A 90 -9.18 13.17 2.29
N ASN A 91 -9.02 14.47 2.03
CA ASN A 91 -8.40 14.96 0.81
C ASN A 91 -6.87 14.97 0.93
N TYR A 92 -6.31 13.80 1.21
CA TYR A 92 -4.88 13.58 1.11
C TYR A 92 -4.62 13.06 -0.30
N ILE A 93 -3.74 13.73 -1.04
CA ILE A 93 -3.32 13.30 -2.38
C ILE A 93 -1.82 13.10 -2.30
N TYR A 94 -1.40 11.85 -2.40
CA TYR A 94 0.01 11.53 -2.47
C TYR A 94 0.59 12.07 -3.78
N ASP A 95 1.38 13.14 -3.67
CA ASP A 95 2.17 13.64 -4.79
C ASP A 95 3.27 12.62 -5.12
N ALA A 96 3.01 11.80 -6.13
CA ALA A 96 3.96 10.84 -6.64
C ALA A 96 5.26 11.48 -7.17
N ARG A 97 5.33 12.81 -7.33
CA ARG A 97 6.45 13.57 -7.93
C ARG A 97 6.98 12.90 -9.20
N GLY A 98 6.07 12.37 -10.02
CA GLY A 98 6.39 11.68 -11.27
C GLY A 98 6.94 10.25 -11.13
N ASN A 99 7.03 9.69 -9.91
CA ASN A 99 7.56 8.34 -9.67
C ASN A 99 6.46 7.27 -9.57
N TRP A 100 5.69 7.14 -10.65
CA TRP A 100 4.57 6.19 -10.76
C TRP A 100 5.00 4.72 -10.84
N LYS A 101 6.28 4.44 -11.14
CA LYS A 101 6.78 3.08 -11.40
C LYS A 101 6.82 2.16 -10.17
N ASN A 102 6.64 2.72 -8.98
CA ASN A 102 6.71 1.99 -7.71
C ASN A 102 5.45 2.22 -6.87
N ILE A 103 4.34 2.55 -7.52
CA ILE A 103 3.06 2.86 -6.89
C ILE A 103 2.02 1.91 -7.46
N TYR A 104 1.22 1.36 -6.56
CA TYR A 104 0.22 0.34 -6.84
C TYR A 104 -1.08 0.83 -6.20
N PRO A 105 -1.95 1.53 -6.96
CA PRO A 105 -3.23 2.02 -6.47
C PRO A 105 -4.34 0.97 -6.73
N THR A 106 -5.10 0.62 -5.69
CA THR A 106 -6.06 -0.52 -5.74
C THR A 106 -7.23 -0.28 -6.68
N ASP A 107 -7.58 0.98 -6.95
CA ASP A 107 -8.58 1.39 -7.94
C ASP A 107 -8.19 1.06 -9.39
N LYS A 108 -6.93 0.71 -9.64
CA LYS A 108 -6.41 0.29 -10.95
C LYS A 108 -5.96 -1.18 -10.97
N MET A 109 -6.17 -1.93 -9.89
CA MET A 109 -5.78 -3.33 -9.76
C MET A 109 -6.99 -4.24 -10.01
N GLY A 110 -7.07 -4.76 -11.23
CA GLY A 110 -8.04 -5.77 -11.65
C GLY A 110 -9.40 -5.61 -10.98
N ASN A 111 -9.73 -6.58 -10.11
CA ASN A 111 -11.03 -6.65 -9.42
C ASN A 111 -10.95 -6.21 -7.95
N LEU A 112 -9.76 -5.86 -7.44
CA LEU A 112 -9.56 -5.59 -6.01
C LEU A 112 -10.41 -4.41 -5.54
N PHE A 113 -10.60 -3.39 -6.36
CA PHE A 113 -11.50 -2.28 -6.03
C PHE A 113 -12.95 -2.75 -5.84
N ASP A 114 -13.44 -3.63 -6.70
CA ASP A 114 -14.80 -4.17 -6.60
C ASP A 114 -14.94 -5.09 -5.37
N ILE A 115 -13.88 -5.79 -4.99
CA ILE A 115 -13.84 -6.59 -3.75
C ILE A 115 -13.85 -5.69 -2.51
N LEU A 116 -13.10 -4.58 -2.54
CA LEU A 116 -13.04 -3.60 -1.47
C LEU A 116 -14.20 -2.59 -1.52
N LYS A 117 -15.21 -2.86 -2.34
CA LYS A 117 -16.48 -2.15 -2.41
C LYS A 117 -17.58 -3.13 -2.05
N GLU A 118 -18.14 -2.96 -0.87
CA GLU A 118 -19.11 -3.91 -0.31
C GLU A 118 -20.34 -3.19 0.25
N ASP A 119 -21.43 -3.95 0.33
CA ASP A 119 -22.66 -3.51 0.98
C ASP A 119 -22.64 -3.99 2.43
N ILE A 120 -22.80 -3.05 3.36
CA ILE A 120 -22.89 -3.30 4.80
C ILE A 120 -24.24 -2.84 5.34
N THR A 121 -24.69 -3.41 6.45
CA THR A 121 -25.96 -3.00 7.08
C THR A 121 -25.72 -2.50 8.49
N VAL A 122 -26.00 -1.21 8.72
CA VAL A 122 -25.84 -0.56 10.03
C VAL A 122 -27.17 0.05 10.44
N ASN A 123 -27.67 -0.32 11.61
CA ASN A 123 -28.95 0.15 12.16
C ASN A 123 -30.13 -0.02 11.18
N GLY A 124 -30.18 -1.14 10.45
CA GLY A 124 -31.25 -1.45 9.49
C GLY A 124 -31.19 -0.67 8.18
N THR A 125 -30.16 0.16 7.96
CA THR A 125 -29.91 0.85 6.69
C THR A 125 -28.74 0.18 5.98
N THR A 126 -28.93 -0.14 4.70
CA THR A 126 -27.85 -0.68 3.85
C THR A 126 -27.06 0.45 3.21
N TYR A 127 -25.74 0.38 3.33
CA TYR A 127 -24.80 1.31 2.74
C TYR A 127 -23.86 0.56 1.82
N THR A 128 -23.55 1.13 0.66
CA THR A 128 -22.39 0.73 -0.13
C THR A 128 -21.20 1.54 0.37
N ILE A 129 -20.16 0.87 0.83
CA ILE A 129 -18.89 1.48 1.23
C ILE A 129 -17.77 1.07 0.28
N TYR A 130 -16.69 1.83 0.23
CA TYR A 130 -15.47 1.40 -0.44
C TYR A 130 -14.22 1.86 0.31
N VAL A 131 -13.13 1.10 0.16
CA VAL A 131 -11.79 1.46 0.58
C VAL A 131 -10.84 1.33 -0.61
N SER A 132 -10.16 2.41 -0.96
CA SER A 132 -9.10 2.44 -1.97
C SER A 132 -7.78 2.83 -1.30
N LEU A 133 -6.72 2.09 -1.60
CA LEU A 133 -5.40 2.25 -1.02
C LEU A 133 -4.39 2.51 -2.13
N ILE A 134 -3.39 3.33 -1.85
CA ILE A 134 -2.21 3.46 -2.71
C ILE A 134 -1.02 2.89 -1.99
N PHE A 135 -0.49 1.77 -2.50
CA PHE A 135 0.72 1.16 -2.00
C PHE A 135 1.96 1.67 -2.73
N LYS A 136 3.08 1.70 -2.04
CA LYS A 136 4.39 2.11 -2.56
C LYS A 136 5.47 1.16 -2.07
N THR A 137 6.42 0.85 -2.94
CA THR A 137 7.63 0.10 -2.56
C THR A 137 8.49 0.90 -1.59
N ARG A 138 8.96 0.24 -0.53
CA ARG A 138 9.98 0.74 0.39
C ARG A 138 11.27 -0.08 0.32
N PRO A 139 12.40 0.50 0.76
CA PRO A 139 13.59 -0.28 1.06
C PRO A 139 13.32 -1.36 2.11
N PHE A 140 14.18 -2.38 2.20
CA PHE A 140 14.12 -3.46 3.19
C PHE A 140 12.94 -4.43 3.03
N LEU A 141 12.52 -4.67 1.79
CA LEU A 141 11.47 -5.62 1.39
C LEU A 141 10.17 -5.32 2.15
N THR A 142 9.74 -4.06 2.08
CA THR A 142 8.49 -3.63 2.72
C THR A 142 7.62 -2.87 1.73
N THR A 143 6.32 -2.95 1.97
CA THR A 143 5.30 -2.17 1.25
C THR A 143 4.70 -1.14 2.20
N GLN A 144 4.38 0.04 1.68
CA GLN A 144 3.83 1.14 2.47
C GLN A 144 2.56 1.69 1.83
N ILE A 145 1.55 1.96 2.63
CA ILE A 145 0.34 2.68 2.22
C ILE A 145 0.65 4.18 2.30
N VAL A 146 0.65 4.83 1.14
CA VAL A 146 0.96 6.26 1.02
C VAL A 146 -0.27 7.12 0.86
N ASP A 147 -1.41 6.55 0.46
CA ASP A 147 -2.67 7.26 0.27
C ASP A 147 -3.86 6.33 0.55
N LEU A 148 -5.01 6.91 0.85
CA LEU A 148 -6.26 6.22 1.15
C LEU A 148 -7.45 7.10 0.76
N ASP A 149 -8.36 6.53 -0.02
CA ASP A 149 -9.68 7.10 -0.31
C ASP A 149 -10.77 6.17 0.19
N THR A 150 -11.84 6.73 0.75
CA THR A 150 -12.98 5.95 1.26
C THR A 150 -14.26 6.65 0.90
N GLY A 151 -15.34 5.87 0.78
CA GLY A 151 -16.64 6.47 0.57
C GLY A 151 -17.77 5.65 1.12
N ILE A 152 -18.91 6.33 1.23
CA ILE A 152 -20.14 5.77 1.75
C ILE A 152 -21.33 6.35 1.00
N THR A 153 -22.22 5.48 0.53
CA THR A 153 -23.46 5.87 -0.14
C THR A 153 -24.60 5.02 0.41
N VAL A 154 -25.74 5.64 0.70
CA VAL A 154 -26.95 4.90 1.10
C VAL A 154 -27.45 4.12 -0.11
N LYS A 155 -27.65 2.81 0.04
CA LYS A 155 -28.24 1.99 -1.01
C LYS A 155 -29.75 2.19 -0.98
N GLN A 156 -30.27 2.94 -1.94
CA GLN A 156 -31.72 3.08 -2.11
C GLN A 156 -32.28 1.74 -2.61
N ALA A 157 -33.35 1.27 -1.97
CA ALA A 157 -34.05 0.04 -2.32
C ALA A 157 -34.78 0.17 -3.66
#